data_AF-A0A538DFN8-F1
#
_entry.id   AF-A0A538DFN8-F1
#
_cell.length_a   1.000
_cell.length_b   1.000
_cell.length_c   1.000
_cell.angle_alpha   90.00
_cell.angle_beta   90.00
_cell.angle_gamma   90.00
#
_symmetry.space_group_name_H-M   'P 1'
#
loop_
_entity.id
_entity.type
_entity.pdbx_description
1 polymer ?
#
loop_
_entity_poly.entity_id
_entity_poly.type
_entity_poly.pdbx_seq_one_letter_code
_entity_poly.pdbx_strand_id
1 'polypeptide(L)'
;MSARRLRACLVAVCVMLVAGSAASGAGAATPLLAHVYAPYFETWTTDSLSTIAQQSGSRYFTLAFLETLSKTSCTLGWNGSRSDLVSGGRYLSDIAMLRSLGGDVIPSFGGWSADQGGTEIADSCKDVNAIAAHGWTWTSKADR
;
A
#
# COMPACT_ATOMS: atom_id res chain seq x y z
N MET A 1 27.34 52.00 -54.90
CA MET A 1 26.06 51.78 -55.60
C MET A 1 25.91 50.26 -55.68
N SER A 2 24.96 49.54 -55.08
CA SER A 2 23.51 49.71 -54.99
C SER A 2 23.01 48.78 -53.87
N ALA A 3 22.12 49.27 -53.02
CA ALA A 3 21.50 48.52 -51.93
C ALA A 3 20.32 47.69 -52.43
N ARG A 4 20.09 46.48 -51.90
CA ARG A 4 18.75 45.86 -51.93
C ARG A 4 18.51 44.84 -50.80
N ARG A 5 17.81 45.37 -49.78
CA ARG A 5 16.63 44.85 -49.06
C ARG A 5 16.77 43.51 -48.31
N LEU A 6 16.87 43.65 -46.98
CA LEU A 6 16.63 42.61 -45.99
C LEU A 6 15.22 42.02 -46.13
N ARG A 7 15.12 40.69 -46.09
CA ARG A 7 13.89 39.96 -45.75
C ARG A 7 14.13 39.29 -44.41
N ALA A 8 13.49 39.82 -43.37
CA ALA A 8 13.43 39.21 -42.05
C ALA A 8 12.47 38.01 -42.11
N CYS A 9 12.98 36.81 -41.83
CA CYS A 9 12.16 35.68 -41.43
C CYS A 9 12.32 35.52 -39.91
N LEU A 10 11.36 36.06 -39.17
CA LEU A 10 11.13 35.70 -37.76
C LEU A 10 10.59 34.27 -37.74
N VAL A 11 11.44 33.29 -37.43
CA VAL A 11 11.00 31.96 -37.03
C VAL A 11 10.88 31.95 -35.51
N ALA A 12 9.65 31.94 -35.03
CA ALA A 12 9.33 31.87 -33.61
C ALA A 12 9.68 30.48 -33.04
N VAL A 13 10.24 30.52 -31.83
CA VAL A 13 10.72 29.43 -31.00
C VAL A 13 9.56 28.59 -30.46
N CYS A 14 9.68 27.26 -30.49
CA CYS A 14 9.00 26.34 -29.57
C CYS A 14 9.99 25.28 -29.08
N VAL A 15 10.85 25.63 -28.11
CA VAL A 15 11.58 24.63 -27.33
C VAL A 15 10.62 24.10 -26.27
N MET A 16 9.99 22.96 -26.55
CA MET A 16 9.25 22.21 -25.53
C MET A 16 10.25 21.47 -24.64
N LEU A 17 10.55 22.06 -23.48
CA LEU A 17 11.14 21.35 -22.36
C LEU A 17 10.11 20.35 -21.81
N VAL A 18 10.12 19.13 -22.33
CA VAL A 18 9.45 18.00 -21.67
C VAL A 18 10.36 17.56 -20.53
N ALA A 19 10.27 18.28 -19.41
CA ALA A 19 10.72 17.76 -18.12
C ALA A 19 9.75 16.62 -17.75
N GLY A 20 10.06 15.42 -18.24
CA GLY A 20 9.37 14.20 -17.87
C GLY A 20 9.44 14.07 -16.35
N SER A 21 8.29 14.17 -15.70
CA SER A 21 8.09 13.88 -14.30
C SER A 21 8.69 12.50 -14.02
N ALA A 22 9.79 12.46 -13.26
CA ALA A 22 10.23 11.22 -12.65
C ALA A 22 9.08 10.75 -11.76
N ALA A 23 8.34 9.73 -12.20
CA ALA A 23 7.47 8.99 -11.30
C ALA A 23 8.39 8.51 -10.17
N SER A 24 8.17 9.03 -8.97
CA SER A 24 8.82 8.53 -7.77
C SER A 24 8.49 7.05 -7.68
N GLY A 25 9.41 6.19 -8.12
CA GLY A 25 9.25 4.75 -8.00
C GLY A 25 9.06 4.45 -6.52
N ALA A 26 7.93 3.83 -6.17
CA ALA A 26 7.81 3.23 -4.85
C ALA A 26 9.01 2.29 -4.68
N GLY A 27 9.71 2.39 -3.54
CA GLY A 27 10.81 1.49 -3.23
C GLY A 27 10.35 0.05 -3.42
N ALA A 28 11.16 -0.76 -4.11
CA ALA A 28 10.81 -2.17 -4.29
C ALA A 28 10.71 -2.83 -2.91
N ALA A 29 9.61 -3.52 -2.66
CA ALA A 29 9.40 -4.26 -1.42
C ALA A 29 10.56 -5.23 -1.18
N THR A 30 11.08 -5.27 0.05
CA THR A 30 12.13 -6.23 0.43
C THR A 30 11.54 -7.64 0.33
N PRO A 31 12.13 -8.55 -0.45
CA PRO A 31 11.62 -9.91 -0.55
C PRO A 31 11.71 -10.59 0.83
N LEU A 32 10.63 -11.27 1.21
CA LEU A 32 10.64 -12.13 2.39
C LEU A 32 11.67 -13.24 2.21
N LEU A 33 12.29 -13.67 3.32
CA LEU A 33 13.18 -14.84 3.30
C LEU A 33 12.40 -16.08 2.85
N ALA A 34 13.08 -17.02 2.19
CA ALA A 34 12.45 -18.23 1.65
C ALA A 34 11.72 -19.08 2.70
N HIS A 35 12.17 -19.01 3.95
CA HIS A 35 11.55 -19.69 5.08
C HIS A 35 11.39 -18.70 6.23
N VAL A 36 10.14 -18.37 6.56
CA VAL A 36 9.78 -17.52 7.69
C VAL A 36 8.68 -18.21 8.50
N TYR A 37 8.66 -17.93 9.80
CA TYR A 37 7.51 -18.21 10.65
C TYR A 37 6.72 -16.91 10.82
N ALA A 38 5.51 -16.86 10.26
CA ALA A 38 4.65 -15.67 10.23
C ALA A 38 3.25 -15.97 10.79
N PRO A 39 3.11 -16.12 12.12
CA PRO A 39 1.81 -16.41 12.73
C PRO A 39 0.81 -15.29 12.47
N TYR A 40 -0.48 -15.65 12.53
CA TYR A 40 -1.55 -14.67 12.48
C TYR A 40 -1.53 -13.78 13.73
N PHE A 41 -1.62 -12.47 13.51
CA PHE A 41 -1.94 -11.48 14.52
C PHE A 41 -3.34 -10.94 14.24
N GLU A 42 -4.25 -11.18 15.16
CA GLU A 42 -5.66 -10.81 15.05
C GLU A 42 -5.85 -9.32 15.37
N THR A 43 -6.20 -8.53 14.36
CA THR A 43 -6.32 -7.07 14.41
C THR A 43 -7.56 -6.57 15.13
N TRP A 44 -8.48 -7.48 15.49
CA TRP A 44 -9.61 -7.18 16.38
C TRP A 44 -9.25 -7.20 17.86
N THR A 45 -8.07 -7.69 18.24
CA THR A 45 -7.63 -7.66 19.64
C THR A 45 -7.09 -6.28 20.02
N THR A 46 -6.94 -6.06 21.33
CA THR A 46 -6.26 -4.87 21.87
C THR A 46 -4.77 -5.11 22.10
N ASP A 47 -4.23 -6.23 21.61
CA ASP A 47 -2.83 -6.57 21.85
C ASP A 47 -1.89 -5.63 21.09
N SER A 48 -0.67 -5.51 21.61
CA SER A 48 0.41 -4.80 20.95
C SER A 48 1.21 -5.78 20.10
N LEU A 49 1.28 -5.52 18.79
CA LEU A 49 2.07 -6.32 17.85
C LEU A 49 3.55 -6.34 18.26
N SER A 50 4.09 -5.19 18.68
CA SER A 50 5.47 -5.09 19.16
C SER A 50 5.73 -5.89 20.44
N THR A 51 4.77 -5.92 21.37
CA THR A 51 4.87 -6.73 22.59
C THR A 51 4.86 -8.22 22.27
N ILE A 52 3.94 -8.67 21.41
CA ILE A 52 3.86 -10.07 20.99
C ILE A 52 5.11 -10.48 20.20
N ALA A 53 5.64 -9.61 19.34
CA ALA A 53 6.91 -9.84 18.65
C ALA A 53 8.06 -10.08 19.63
N GLN A 54 8.19 -9.24 20.65
CA GLN A 54 9.23 -9.38 21.68
C GLN A 54 9.07 -10.66 22.51
N GLN A 55 7.85 -10.99 22.93
CA GLN A 55 7.59 -12.15 23.79
C GLN A 55 7.73 -13.48 23.04
N SER A 56 7.30 -13.53 21.78
CA SER A 56 7.36 -14.75 20.96
C SER A 56 8.71 -14.93 20.27
N GLY A 57 9.50 -13.86 20.11
CA GLY A 57 10.69 -13.83 19.26
C GLY A 57 10.40 -13.84 17.75
N SER A 58 9.12 -13.81 17.35
CA SER A 58 8.74 -13.77 15.94
C SER A 58 8.99 -12.39 15.37
N ARG A 59 9.54 -12.36 14.15
CA ARG A 59 9.83 -11.12 13.41
C ARG A 59 8.93 -10.94 12.20
N TYR A 60 8.20 -11.99 11.83
CA TYR A 60 7.26 -11.97 10.73
C TYR A 60 5.86 -12.21 11.30
N PHE A 61 4.86 -11.51 10.79
CA PHE A 61 3.47 -11.67 11.21
C PHE A 61 2.53 -11.56 10.02
N THR A 62 1.45 -12.33 10.05
CA THR A 62 0.34 -12.20 9.12
C THR A 62 -0.76 -11.39 9.80
N LEU A 63 -1.04 -10.17 9.34
CA LEU A 63 -2.05 -9.30 9.97
C LEU A 63 -3.44 -9.70 9.47
N ALA A 64 -4.26 -10.26 10.37
CA ALA A 64 -5.60 -10.79 10.12
C ALA A 64 -6.67 -9.85 10.70
N PHE A 65 -7.66 -9.38 9.96
CA PHE A 65 -7.80 -9.44 8.51
C PHE A 65 -8.15 -8.04 7.99
N LEU A 66 -7.88 -7.85 6.70
CA LEU A 66 -8.41 -6.75 5.92
C LEU A 66 -9.76 -7.16 5.35
N GLU A 67 -10.77 -6.39 5.70
CA GLU A 67 -12.15 -6.58 5.23
C GLU A 67 -12.69 -5.26 4.70
N THR A 68 -13.68 -5.33 3.80
CA THR A 68 -14.35 -4.13 3.31
C THR A 68 -15.39 -3.62 4.31
N LEU A 69 -15.67 -2.32 4.30
CA LEU A 69 -16.61 -1.71 5.25
C LEU A 69 -18.09 -2.10 5.01
N SER A 70 -18.39 -2.67 3.83
CA SER A 70 -19.69 -3.20 3.43
C SER A 70 -19.57 -3.99 2.13
N LYS A 71 -20.61 -4.78 1.81
CA LYS A 71 -20.79 -5.57 0.57
C LYS A 71 -20.68 -4.79 -0.76
N THR A 72 -20.60 -3.46 -0.69
CA THR A 72 -20.55 -2.56 -1.85
C THR A 72 -19.43 -1.54 -1.73
N SER A 73 -18.50 -1.74 -0.79
CA SER A 73 -17.36 -0.87 -0.55
C SER A 73 -16.09 -1.46 -1.15
N CYS A 74 -15.22 -0.62 -1.70
CA CYS A 74 -13.82 -0.98 -1.96
C CYS A 74 -12.90 -0.50 -0.83
N THR A 75 -13.40 0.14 0.23
CA THR A 75 -12.57 0.65 1.32
C THR A 75 -12.26 -0.45 2.30
N LEU A 76 -10.98 -0.60 2.67
CA LEU A 76 -10.51 -1.58 3.63
C LEU A 76 -10.34 -0.98 5.02
N GLY A 77 -10.80 -1.73 6.02
CA GLY A 77 -10.50 -1.53 7.44
C GLY A 77 -9.92 -2.79 8.04
N TRP A 78 -9.17 -2.62 9.13
CA TRP A 78 -8.78 -3.74 9.98
C TRP A 78 -10.02 -4.33 10.63
N ASN A 79 -10.24 -5.64 10.45
CA ASN A 79 -11.44 -6.35 10.89
C ASN A 79 -12.75 -5.65 10.46
N GLY A 80 -12.76 -5.08 9.24
CA GLY A 80 -13.91 -4.36 8.68
C GLY A 80 -14.33 -3.08 9.43
N SER A 81 -13.50 -2.61 10.36
CA SER A 81 -13.83 -1.49 11.24
C SER A 81 -13.77 -0.14 10.52
N ARG A 82 -14.84 0.66 10.65
CA ARG A 82 -14.88 2.05 10.15
C ARG A 82 -13.97 3.00 10.92
N SER A 83 -13.63 2.69 12.17
CA SER A 83 -12.70 3.50 12.98
C SER A 83 -11.23 3.19 12.69
N ASP A 84 -10.94 2.04 12.08
CA ASP A 84 -9.58 1.53 11.88
C ASP A 84 -9.30 1.26 10.41
N LEU A 85 -9.47 2.30 9.58
CA LEU A 85 -9.13 2.24 8.16
C LEU A 85 -7.63 1.97 7.97
N VAL A 86 -7.28 1.18 6.94
CA VAL A 86 -5.86 0.95 6.58
C VAL A 86 -5.13 2.27 6.32
N SER A 87 -5.83 3.25 5.72
CA SER A 87 -5.29 4.58 5.46
C SER A 87 -4.93 5.37 6.73
N GLY A 88 -5.51 5.00 7.89
CA GLY A 88 -5.21 5.60 9.18
C GLY A 88 -3.85 5.18 9.76
N GLY A 89 -3.21 4.16 9.18
CA GLY A 89 -1.81 3.85 9.49
C GLY A 89 -1.55 3.24 10.87
N ARG A 90 -2.56 2.62 11.49
CA ARG A 90 -2.51 2.02 12.84
C ARG A 90 -1.23 1.21 13.12
N TYR A 91 -0.78 0.39 12.16
CA TYR A 91 0.38 -0.50 12.32
C TYR A 91 1.68 0.01 11.70
N LEU A 92 1.72 1.23 11.13
CA LEU A 92 2.92 1.69 10.41
C LEU A 92 4.19 1.71 11.29
N SER A 93 4.05 2.13 12.55
CA SER A 93 5.19 2.14 13.49
C SER A 93 5.65 0.72 13.86
N ASP A 94 4.73 -0.22 14.04
CA ASP A 94 5.07 -1.61 14.33
C ASP A 94 5.75 -2.28 13.12
N ILE A 95 5.26 -2.00 11.92
CA ILE A 95 5.85 -2.49 10.67
C ILE A 95 7.28 -1.98 10.52
N ALA A 96 7.50 -0.67 10.72
CA ALA A 96 8.84 -0.07 10.67
C ALA A 96 9.79 -0.69 11.72
N MET A 97 9.29 -0.94 12.93
CA MET A 97 10.05 -1.58 14.00
C MET A 97 10.40 -3.04 13.67
N LEU A 98 9.46 -3.85 13.18
CA LEU A 98 9.75 -5.22 12.72
C LEU A 98 10.78 -5.23 11.58
N ARG A 99 10.64 -4.32 10.62
CA ARG A 99 11.60 -4.17 9.50
C ARG A 99 13.00 -3.79 9.98
N SER A 100 13.11 -2.92 10.98
CA SER A 100 14.40 -2.60 11.61
C SER A 100 15.09 -3.81 12.27
N LEU A 101 14.31 -4.85 12.62
CA LEU A 101 14.78 -6.12 13.17
C LEU A 101 15.01 -7.20 12.10
N GLY A 102 14.88 -6.86 10.81
CA GLY A 102 14.98 -7.80 9.69
C GLY A 102 13.73 -8.68 9.50
N GLY A 103 12.60 -8.24 10.05
CA GLY A 103 11.28 -8.84 9.89
C GLY A 103 10.41 -8.08 8.89
N ASP A 104 9.15 -8.50 8.76
CA ASP A 104 8.11 -7.76 8.04
C ASP A 104 6.71 -8.29 8.38
N VAL A 105 5.67 -7.76 7.76
CA VAL A 105 4.30 -8.25 7.88
C VAL A 105 3.72 -8.68 6.53
N ILE A 106 2.78 -9.61 6.58
CA ILE A 106 1.96 -10.06 5.44
C ILE A 106 0.53 -9.61 5.71
N PRO A 107 -0.08 -8.71 4.91
CA PRO A 107 -1.49 -8.40 5.05
C PRO A 107 -2.32 -9.60 4.60
N SER A 108 -3.31 -10.01 5.40
CA SER A 108 -4.27 -11.04 5.01
C SER A 108 -5.63 -10.41 4.76
N PHE A 109 -6.27 -10.77 3.65
CA PHE A 109 -7.64 -10.35 3.31
C PHE A 109 -8.64 -11.46 3.67
N GLY A 110 -9.86 -11.08 4.06
CA GLY A 110 -10.95 -12.03 4.29
C GLY A 110 -11.08 -12.44 5.75
N GLY A 111 -11.05 -13.75 6.02
CA GLY A 111 -11.33 -14.32 7.34
C GLY A 111 -12.81 -14.63 7.55
N TRP A 112 -13.13 -15.37 8.61
CA TRP A 112 -14.49 -15.88 8.84
C TRP A 112 -15.56 -14.77 8.85
N SER A 113 -15.27 -13.62 9.48
CA SER A 113 -16.21 -12.51 9.58
C SER A 113 -16.53 -11.92 8.22
N ALA A 114 -15.51 -11.77 7.37
CA ALA A 114 -15.70 -11.30 6.01
C ALA A 114 -16.56 -12.30 5.22
N ASP A 115 -16.27 -13.60 5.31
CA ASP A 115 -16.95 -14.62 4.50
C ASP A 115 -18.44 -14.67 4.84
N GLN A 116 -18.77 -14.58 6.13
CA GLN A 116 -20.16 -14.54 6.58
C GLN A 116 -20.82 -13.18 6.32
N GLY A 117 -20.03 -12.10 6.36
CA GLY A 117 -20.46 -10.74 6.10
C GLY A 117 -20.65 -10.43 4.62
N GLY A 118 -20.11 -11.25 3.71
CA GLY A 118 -19.94 -10.94 2.30
C GLY A 118 -19.11 -9.68 2.10
N THR A 119 -18.09 -9.49 2.94
CA THR A 119 -17.23 -8.29 2.98
C THR A 119 -15.79 -8.57 2.54
N GLU A 120 -15.55 -9.70 1.89
CA GLU A 120 -14.36 -9.96 1.06
C GLU A 120 -14.17 -8.81 0.07
N ILE A 121 -12.92 -8.40 -0.13
CA ILE A 121 -12.62 -7.39 -1.16
C ILE A 121 -13.05 -7.84 -2.56
N ALA A 122 -12.94 -9.15 -2.84
CA ALA A 122 -13.33 -9.74 -4.12
C ALA A 122 -14.86 -9.77 -4.32
N ASP A 123 -15.63 -9.88 -3.23
CA ASP A 123 -17.10 -9.85 -3.31
C ASP A 123 -17.65 -8.43 -3.32
N SER A 124 -17.06 -7.52 -2.55
CA SER A 124 -17.56 -6.15 -2.39
C SER A 124 -17.14 -5.20 -3.51
N CYS A 125 -15.88 -5.29 -3.96
CA CYS A 125 -15.32 -4.35 -4.94
C CYS A 125 -15.49 -4.88 -6.36
N LYS A 126 -16.10 -4.10 -7.26
CA LYS A 126 -16.46 -4.54 -8.62
C LYS A 126 -15.45 -4.19 -9.71
N ASP A 127 -14.36 -3.52 -9.34
CA ASP A 127 -13.28 -3.14 -10.25
C ASP A 127 -11.98 -3.82 -9.86
N VAL A 128 -11.50 -4.71 -10.73
CA VAL A 128 -10.24 -5.44 -10.53
C VAL A 128 -9.03 -4.52 -10.46
N ASN A 129 -9.04 -3.38 -11.15
CA ASN A 129 -7.96 -2.41 -11.07
C ASN A 129 -7.94 -1.71 -9.72
N ALA A 130 -9.13 -1.43 -9.15
CA ALA A 130 -9.23 -0.89 -7.80
C ALA A 130 -8.72 -1.92 -6.77
N ILE A 131 -9.09 -3.20 -6.90
CA ILE A 131 -8.58 -4.29 -6.05
C ILE A 131 -7.05 -4.36 -6.12
N ALA A 132 -6.47 -4.35 -7.32
CA ALA A 132 -5.01 -4.38 -7.50
C ALA A 132 -4.32 -3.16 -6.87
N ALA A 133 -4.94 -1.97 -6.98
CA ALA A 133 -4.43 -0.75 -6.38
C ALA A 133 -4.34 -0.82 -4.84
N HIS A 134 -5.18 -1.62 -4.17
CA HIS A 134 -5.06 -1.81 -2.71
C HIS A 134 -3.78 -2.56 -2.33
N GLY A 135 -3.36 -3.57 -3.10
CA GLY A 135 -2.07 -4.25 -2.90
C GLY A 135 -0.87 -3.32 -3.10
N TRP A 136 -0.93 -2.44 -4.11
CA TRP A 136 0.09 -1.42 -4.35
C TRP A 136 0.10 -0.31 -3.27
N THR A 137 -1.08 0.10 -2.82
CA THR A 137 -1.21 1.14 -1.79
C THR A 137 -0.66 0.64 -0.45
N TRP A 138 -0.89 -0.63 -0.12
CA TRP A 138 -0.30 -1.27 1.05
C TRP A 138 1.22 -1.22 1.02
N THR A 139 1.83 -1.76 -0.03
CA THR A 139 3.30 -1.77 -0.19
C THR A 139 3.87 -0.37 -0.11
N SER A 140 3.35 0.59 -0.89
CA SER A 140 3.85 1.97 -0.89
C SER A 140 3.68 2.76 0.43
N LYS A 141 2.77 2.35 1.32
CA LYS A 141 2.58 2.97 2.64
C LYS A 141 3.42 2.27 3.71
N ALA A 142 3.52 0.95 3.65
CA ALA A 142 4.35 0.18 4.56
C ALA A 142 5.85 0.45 4.31
N ASP A 143 6.25 0.59 3.04
CA ASP A 143 7.63 0.79 2.57
C ASP A 143 8.16 2.22 2.72
N ARG A 144 7.39 3.10 3.37
CA ARG A 144 7.81 4.46 3.77
C ARG A 144 8.05 4.53 5.27
#